data_AF-A0A529MHZ4-F1
#
_entry.id   AF-A0A529MHZ4-F1
#
_cell.length_a   1.000
_cell.length_b   1.000
_cell.length_c   1.000
_cell.angle_alpha   90.00
_cell.angle_beta   90.00
_cell.angle_gamma   90.00
#
_symmetry.space_group_name_H-M   'P 1'
#
loop_
_entity.id
_entity.type
_entity.pdbx_description
1 polymer ?
#
loop_
_entity_poly.entity_id
_entity_poly.type
_entity_poly.pdbx_seq_one_letter_code
_entity_poly.pdbx_strand_id
1 'polypeptide(L)'
;DNPGPQKVGILTGPNLHPITVAFDKALEEVKAKYPDFKVVAVHRTDYSPPDNQIKTQTMLQANPDLSIIVGAYTNMSKGAVPALEAAGKLGTVKVYEAGGTAWSVDALKKG
;
A
#
# COMPACT_ATOMS: atom_id res chain seq x y z
N ASP A 1 8.57 -8.64 -10.06
CA ASP A 1 7.66 -9.79 -10.23
C ASP A 1 7.39 -10.48 -8.90
N ASN A 2 6.12 -10.76 -8.59
CA ASN A 2 5.71 -11.51 -7.40
C ASN A 2 4.87 -12.71 -7.88
N PRO A 3 5.46 -13.90 -8.07
CA PRO A 3 4.74 -15.04 -8.65
C PRO A 3 3.86 -15.72 -7.60
N GLY A 4 2.54 -15.72 -7.81
CA GLY A 4 1.52 -16.36 -6.95
C GLY A 4 0.34 -15.44 -6.60
N PRO A 5 -0.75 -15.96 -5.99
CA PRO A 5 -1.90 -15.15 -5.57
C PRO A 5 -1.45 -14.04 -4.63
N GLN A 6 -1.70 -12.79 -5.00
CA GLN A 6 -1.22 -11.63 -4.25
C GLN A 6 -2.25 -11.17 -3.24
N LYS A 7 -1.88 -11.08 -1.97
CA LYS A 7 -2.68 -10.42 -0.93
C LYS A 7 -2.23 -8.98 -0.83
N VAL A 8 -3.08 -8.09 -1.33
CA VAL A 8 -2.75 -6.70 -1.54
C VAL A 8 -3.48 -5.83 -0.54
N GLY A 9 -2.72 -4.94 0.09
CA GLY A 9 -3.20 -3.92 0.97
C GLY A 9 -3.12 -2.56 0.29
N ILE A 10 -4.16 -1.76 0.40
CA ILE A 10 -4.20 -0.43 -0.22
C ILE A 10 -4.23 0.64 0.86
N LEU A 11 -3.36 1.64 0.72
CA LEU A 11 -3.42 2.89 1.46
C LEU A 11 -3.86 4.00 0.50
N THR A 12 -4.97 4.67 0.81
CA THR A 12 -5.52 5.78 0.03
C THR A 12 -5.91 6.95 0.93
N GLY A 13 -6.45 8.04 0.37
CA GLY A 13 -6.67 9.28 1.10
C GLY A 13 -8.03 9.45 1.75
N PRO A 14 -8.35 10.69 2.15
CA PRO A 14 -9.65 11.05 2.68
C PRO A 14 -10.78 10.75 1.69
N ASN A 15 -11.97 10.52 2.23
CA ASN A 15 -13.18 10.32 1.43
C ASN A 15 -13.46 11.55 0.56
N LEU A 16 -13.98 11.31 -0.65
CA LEU A 16 -14.31 12.33 -1.65
C LEU A 16 -13.12 13.11 -2.23
N HIS A 17 -11.89 12.90 -1.75
CA HIS A 17 -10.71 13.45 -2.41
C HIS A 17 -10.62 12.88 -3.84
N PRO A 18 -10.39 13.70 -4.89
CA PRO A 18 -10.47 13.24 -6.28
C PRO A 18 -9.56 12.06 -6.59
N ILE A 19 -8.35 12.05 -6.04
CA ILE A 19 -7.39 10.93 -6.18
C ILE A 19 -7.97 9.65 -5.58
N THR A 20 -8.57 9.75 -4.39
CA THR A 20 -9.18 8.60 -3.72
C THR A 20 -10.33 8.03 -4.55
N VAL A 21 -11.22 8.88 -5.06
CA VAL A 21 -12.36 8.45 -5.89
C VAL A 21 -11.89 7.80 -7.20
N ALA A 22 -10.85 8.36 -7.83
CA ALA A 22 -10.25 7.76 -9.02
C ALA A 22 -9.60 6.39 -8.72
N PHE A 23 -8.89 6.28 -7.60
CA PHE A 23 -8.24 5.05 -7.18
C PHE A 23 -9.26 3.95 -6.83
N ASP A 24 -10.38 4.30 -6.20
CA ASP A 24 -11.46 3.36 -5.91
C ASP A 24 -12.02 2.73 -7.20
N LYS A 25 -12.29 3.55 -8.23
CA LYS A 25 -12.73 3.06 -9.56
C LYS A 25 -11.68 2.16 -10.21
N ALA A 26 -10.41 2.59 -10.20
CA ALA A 26 -9.32 1.78 -10.74
C ALA A 26 -9.18 0.44 -10.01
N LEU A 27 -9.38 0.40 -8.69
CA LEU A 27 -9.37 -0.84 -7.92
C LEU A 27 -10.53 -1.77 -8.30
N GLU A 28 -11.73 -1.25 -8.55
CA GLU A 28 -12.86 -2.05 -9.02
C GLU A 28 -12.54 -2.72 -10.37
N GLU A 29 -12.00 -1.96 -11.32
CA GLU A 29 -11.57 -2.48 -12.63
C GLU A 29 -10.46 -3.52 -12.52
N VAL A 30 -9.45 -3.26 -11.69
CA VAL A 30 -8.32 -4.19 -11.46
C VAL A 30 -8.80 -5.49 -10.84
N LYS A 31 -9.67 -5.44 -9.82
CA LYS A 31 -10.24 -6.63 -9.19
C LYS A 31 -11.05 -7.47 -10.19
N ALA A 32 -11.81 -6.83 -11.07
CA ALA A 32 -12.59 -7.51 -12.09
C ALA A 32 -11.71 -8.18 -13.16
N LYS A 33 -10.62 -7.51 -13.56
CA LYS A 33 -9.74 -7.98 -14.64
C LYS A 33 -8.65 -8.97 -14.17
N TYR A 34 -8.22 -8.85 -12.91
CA TYR A 34 -7.11 -9.62 -12.33
C TYR A 34 -7.55 -10.31 -11.04
N PRO A 35 -8.26 -11.45 -11.12
CA PRO A 35 -8.79 -12.15 -9.93
C PRO A 35 -7.70 -12.66 -8.98
N ASP A 36 -6.46 -12.82 -9.45
CA ASP A 36 -5.29 -13.18 -8.63
C ASP A 36 -4.76 -12.00 -7.78
N PHE A 37 -5.21 -10.77 -8.07
CA PHE A 37 -4.93 -9.56 -7.29
C PHE A 37 -5.96 -9.43 -6.17
N LYS A 38 -5.76 -10.18 -5.08
CA LYS A 38 -6.70 -10.22 -3.95
C LYS A 38 -6.45 -9.04 -3.03
N VAL A 39 -7.23 -7.98 -3.19
CA VAL A 39 -7.23 -6.87 -2.23
C VAL A 39 -7.88 -7.33 -0.94
N VAL A 40 -7.09 -7.48 0.12
CA VAL A 40 -7.55 -7.96 1.44
C VAL A 40 -7.80 -6.82 2.43
N ALA A 41 -7.26 -5.63 2.17
CA ALA A 41 -7.47 -4.46 3.00
C ALA A 41 -7.40 -3.17 2.18
N VAL A 42 -8.23 -2.19 2.55
CA VAL A 42 -8.16 -0.81 2.05
C VAL A 42 -8.30 0.12 3.25
N HIS A 43 -7.31 0.97 3.48
CA HIS A 43 -7.34 1.97 4.54
C HIS A 43 -7.30 3.38 3.97
N ARG A 44 -8.20 4.21 4.48
CA ARG A 44 -8.19 5.65 4.30
C ARG A 44 -7.16 6.25 5.26
N THR A 45 -6.39 7.20 4.75
CA THR A 45 -5.40 7.94 5.50
C THR A 45 -5.59 9.43 5.27
N ASP A 46 -4.96 10.26 6.10
CA ASP A 46 -4.86 11.70 5.88
C ASP A 46 -3.66 12.10 4.96
N TYR A 47 -3.05 11.11 4.30
CA TYR A 47 -1.80 11.19 3.51
C TYR A 47 -0.53 11.52 4.30
N SER A 48 -0.61 11.73 5.62
CA SER A 48 0.56 11.98 6.44
C SER A 48 1.35 10.69 6.69
N PRO A 49 2.71 10.74 6.74
CA PRO A 49 3.51 9.57 7.10
C PRO A 49 3.12 8.92 8.44
N PRO A 50 2.82 9.66 9.54
CA PRO A 50 2.38 9.07 10.79
C PRO A 50 1.10 8.24 10.68
N ASP A 51 0.05 8.78 10.06
CA ASP A 51 -1.21 8.03 9.88
C ASP A 51 -0.99 6.84 8.94
N ASN A 52 -0.26 7.03 7.83
CA ASN A 52 0.12 5.94 6.93
C ASN A 52 0.84 4.80 7.67
N GLN A 53 1.73 5.11 8.61
CA GLN A 53 2.43 4.10 9.42
C GLN A 53 1.46 3.33 10.31
N ILE A 54 0.57 4.02 11.03
CA ILE A 54 -0.44 3.40 11.91
C ILE A 54 -1.38 2.49 11.11
N LYS A 55 -1.86 2.96 9.94
CA LYS A 55 -2.73 2.17 9.06
C LYS A 55 -2.00 0.97 8.48
N THR A 56 -0.71 1.11 8.15
CA THR A 56 0.10 -0.02 7.69
C THR A 56 0.29 -1.06 8.78
N GLN A 57 0.59 -0.65 10.02
CA GLN A 57 0.72 -1.58 11.15
C GLN A 57 -0.58 -2.35 11.38
N THR A 58 -1.71 -1.65 11.38
CA THR A 58 -3.05 -2.25 11.52
C THR A 58 -3.29 -3.28 10.40
N MET A 59 -2.96 -2.93 9.17
CA MET A 59 -3.09 -3.80 8.00
C MET A 59 -2.26 -5.08 8.13
N LEU A 60 -1.00 -4.96 8.55
CA LEU A 60 -0.07 -6.09 8.74
C LEU A 60 -0.53 -7.00 9.89
N GLN A 61 -1.04 -6.44 10.98
CA GLN A 61 -1.58 -7.21 12.11
C GLN A 61 -2.80 -8.02 11.70
N ALA A 62 -3.72 -7.42 10.93
CA ALA A 62 -4.91 -8.11 10.45
C ALA A 62 -4.64 -9.10 9.31
N ASN A 63 -3.55 -8.90 8.56
CA ASN A 63 -3.19 -9.70 7.38
C ASN A 63 -1.72 -10.12 7.47
N PRO A 64 -1.36 -11.11 8.31
CA PRO A 64 0.04 -11.51 8.51
C PRO A 64 0.73 -12.09 7.25
N ASP A 65 -0.07 -12.50 6.27
CA ASP A 65 0.34 -13.03 4.96
C ASP A 65 0.16 -12.03 3.81
N LEU A 66 0.04 -10.73 4.12
CA LEU A 66 0.11 -9.66 3.13
C LEU A 66 1.41 -9.75 2.33
N SER A 67 1.33 -9.60 1.00
CA SER A 67 2.48 -9.68 0.10
C SER A 67 2.83 -8.35 -0.54
N ILE A 68 1.84 -7.45 -0.68
CA ILE A 68 2.00 -6.16 -1.35
C ILE A 68 1.24 -5.07 -0.59
N ILE A 69 1.86 -3.89 -0.46
CA ILE A 69 1.21 -2.63 -0.10
C ILE A 69 1.27 -1.68 -1.28
N VAL A 70 0.14 -1.06 -1.64
CA VAL A 70 0.06 -0.02 -2.66
C VAL A 70 -0.41 1.29 -2.04
N GLY A 71 0.39 2.34 -2.16
CA GLY A 71 0.04 3.71 -1.80
C GLY A 71 -0.52 4.49 -2.99
N ALA A 72 -1.73 5.04 -2.83
CA ALA A 72 -2.43 5.77 -3.89
C ALA A 72 -1.89 7.20 -4.16
N TYR A 73 -0.91 7.67 -3.37
CA TYR A 73 -0.40 9.04 -3.45
C TYR A 73 1.08 9.12 -3.08
N THR A 74 1.66 10.32 -3.14
CA THR A 74 3.05 10.59 -2.78
C THR A 74 3.28 10.41 -1.27
N ASN A 75 4.49 9.98 -0.90
CA ASN A 75 4.96 9.81 0.49
C ASN A 75 4.29 8.68 1.29
N MET A 76 3.45 7.85 0.68
CA MET A 76 2.81 6.73 1.38
C MET A 76 3.85 5.71 1.87
N SER A 77 4.91 5.49 1.08
CA SER A 77 6.05 4.66 1.47
C SER A 77 6.80 5.18 2.69
N LYS A 78 6.75 6.49 3.00
CA LYS A 78 7.38 7.07 4.22
C LYS A 78 6.74 6.58 5.50
N GLY A 79 5.46 6.21 5.49
CA GLY A 79 4.80 5.55 6.61
C GLY A 79 4.87 4.03 6.52
N ALA A 80 4.73 3.46 5.32
CA ALA A 80 4.67 2.02 5.14
C ALA A 80 6.01 1.32 5.42
N VAL A 81 7.14 1.88 4.98
CA VAL A 81 8.47 1.26 5.16
C VAL A 81 8.84 1.09 6.64
N PRO A 82 8.73 2.12 7.51
CA PRO A 82 8.99 1.94 8.94
C PRO A 82 8.05 0.93 9.62
N ALA A 83 6.79 0.85 9.19
CA ALA A 83 5.85 -0.16 9.70
C ALA A 83 6.27 -1.59 9.30
N LEU A 84 6.75 -1.77 8.08
CA LEU A 84 7.29 -3.05 7.61
C LEU A 84 8.58 -3.44 8.32
N GLU A 85 9.48 -2.49 8.54
CA GLU A 85 10.71 -2.69 9.32
C GLU A 85 10.38 -3.13 10.75
N ALA A 86 9.49 -2.42 11.43
CA ALA A 86 9.05 -2.76 12.78
C ALA A 86 8.37 -4.14 12.88
N ALA A 87 7.73 -4.59 11.80
CA ALA A 87 7.11 -5.92 11.71
C ALA A 87 8.07 -7.02 11.24
N GLY A 88 9.33 -6.71 10.94
CA GLY A 88 10.30 -7.66 10.36
C GLY A 88 9.90 -8.16 8.97
N LYS A 89 9.16 -7.35 8.21
CA LYS A 89 8.59 -7.67 6.88
C LYS A 89 9.27 -6.93 5.73
N LEU A 90 10.28 -6.10 6.03
CA LEU A 90 11.06 -5.41 5.01
C LEU A 90 11.72 -6.41 4.05
N GLY A 91 11.67 -6.15 2.75
CA GLY A 91 12.13 -7.07 1.70
C GLY A 91 11.26 -8.31 1.47
N THR A 92 10.27 -8.59 2.34
CA THR A 92 9.28 -9.67 2.14
C THR A 92 7.98 -9.12 1.55
N VAL A 93 7.47 -8.02 2.09
CA VAL A 93 6.29 -7.32 1.57
C VAL A 93 6.75 -6.21 0.65
N LYS A 94 6.28 -6.24 -0.60
CA LYS A 94 6.65 -5.23 -1.60
C LYS A 94 5.80 -3.98 -1.43
N VAL A 95 6.41 -2.82 -1.57
CA VAL A 95 5.70 -1.54 -1.55
C VAL A 95 5.68 -0.94 -2.96
N TYR A 96 4.54 -0.41 -3.38
CA TYR A 96 4.39 0.36 -4.60
C TYR A 96 3.69 1.68 -4.27
N GLU A 97 4.04 2.76 -4.98
CA GLU A 97 3.50 4.09 -4.71
C GLU A 97 3.24 4.85 -6.01
N ALA A 98 2.03 5.42 -6.16
CA ALA A 98 1.62 6.17 -7.34
C ALA A 98 2.21 7.60 -7.42
N GLY A 99 2.78 8.12 -6.33
CA GLY A 99 3.27 9.50 -6.26
C GLY A 99 4.78 9.70 -6.42
N GLY A 100 5.57 8.62 -6.52
CA GLY A 100 6.96 8.59 -7.02
C GLY A 100 7.89 9.77 -6.66
N THR A 101 8.23 9.99 -5.38
CA THR A 101 9.37 10.89 -5.05
C THR A 101 10.72 10.20 -5.21
N ALA A 102 11.80 10.98 -5.38
CA ALA A 102 13.17 10.44 -5.36
C ALA A 102 13.45 9.64 -4.07
N TRP A 103 12.95 10.12 -2.93
CA TRP A 103 13.00 9.38 -1.66
C TRP A 103 12.24 8.05 -1.76
N SER A 104 11.02 8.07 -2.33
CA SER A 104 10.20 6.86 -2.51
C SER A 104 10.95 5.85 -3.39
N VAL A 105 11.58 6.30 -4.48
CA VAL A 105 12.37 5.42 -5.35
C VAL A 105 13.55 4.80 -4.60
N ASP A 106 14.28 5.58 -3.81
CA ASP A 106 15.44 5.09 -3.06
C ASP A 106 15.04 4.12 -1.94
N ALA A 107 13.93 4.40 -1.25
CA ALA A 107 13.37 3.51 -0.24
C ALA A 107 12.85 2.21 -0.84
N LEU A 108 12.10 2.29 -1.95
CA LEU A 108 11.57 1.12 -2.67
C LEU A 108 12.67 0.21 -3.24
N LYS A 109 13.81 0.78 -3.66
CA LYS A 109 14.97 -0.01 -4.10
C LYS A 109 15.62 -0.81 -2.97
N LYS A 110 15.47 -0.36 -1.72
CA LYS A 110 16.10 -1.00 -0.55
C LYS A 110 15.28 -2.16 0.03
N GLY A 111 14.04 -2.38 -0.45
CA GLY A 111 13.23 -3.56 -0.10
C GLY A 111 11.73 -3.31 -0.11
#